data_AF-A0A535ALK8-F1
#
_entry.id   AF-A0A535ALK8-F1
#
_cell.length_a   1.000
_cell.length_b   1.000
_cell.length_c   1.000
_cell.angle_alpha   90.00
_cell.angle_beta   90.00
_cell.angle_gamma   90.00
#
_symmetry.space_group_name_H-M   'P 1'
#
loop_
_entity.id
_entity.type
_entity.pdbx_description
1 polymer ?
#
loop_
_entity_poly.entity_id
_entity_poly.type
_entity_poly.pdbx_seq_one_letter_code
_entity_poly.pdbx_strand_id
1 'polypeptide(L)'
;MGTMLRVSHSTEWWQVSLAVIAAALIATACQATGMGWIPSASLTDPSAKASFGFVYDDATQTFSGSYHDHALGVDFKGTGVLKAGPPPAGVSAKGGCLFGDPDYESQNAARPGSGSLSLTVCDLDGFGGVDFILINVTSGPYMDYFNSGVPSGNITVTSR
;
A
#
# COMPACT_ATOMS: atom_id res chain seq x y z
N MET A 1 7.81 -42.05 -64.92
CA MET A 1 8.91 -42.61 -64.11
C MET A 1 9.35 -41.49 -63.18
N GLY A 2 8.84 -41.46 -61.93
CA GLY A 2 9.58 -41.89 -60.72
C GLY A 2 10.53 -40.76 -60.30
N THR A 3 10.53 -40.20 -59.08
CA THR A 3 10.29 -40.78 -57.77
C THR A 3 10.14 -39.66 -56.74
N MET A 4 9.23 -39.83 -55.78
CA MET A 4 9.15 -39.05 -54.54
C MET A 4 10.41 -39.27 -53.68
N LEU A 5 11.02 -38.21 -53.15
CA LEU A 5 11.86 -38.30 -51.96
C LEU A 5 11.41 -37.25 -50.94
N ARG A 6 11.15 -37.69 -49.72
CA ARG A 6 10.63 -36.92 -48.59
C ARG A 6 11.65 -36.96 -47.44
N VAL A 7 11.66 -35.87 -46.64
CA VAL A 7 12.19 -35.71 -45.27
C VAL A 7 13.72 -35.57 -45.20
N SER A 8 14.35 -34.63 -44.48
CA SER A 8 14.18 -34.27 -43.06
C SER A 8 14.74 -32.89 -42.69
N HIS A 9 14.23 -32.37 -41.58
CA HIS A 9 14.43 -31.08 -40.92
C HIS A 9 15.87 -30.70 -40.56
N SER A 10 16.17 -29.39 -40.60
CA SER A 10 16.94 -28.72 -39.54
C SER A 10 16.43 -27.30 -39.34
N THR A 11 15.90 -27.06 -38.14
CA THR A 11 15.31 -25.83 -37.61
C THR A 11 16.35 -24.78 -37.26
N GLU A 12 16.27 -23.58 -37.85
CA GLU A 12 16.91 -22.38 -37.33
C GLU A 12 16.03 -21.15 -37.63
N TRP A 13 15.08 -20.89 -36.73
CA TRP A 13 14.24 -19.68 -36.74
C TRP A 13 14.86 -18.66 -35.78
N TRP A 14 15.69 -17.75 -36.30
CA TRP A 14 16.32 -16.69 -35.50
C TRP A 14 15.91 -15.30 -35.99
N GLN A 15 14.63 -15.03 -36.18
CA GLN A 15 14.15 -13.64 -36.33
C GLN A 15 12.74 -13.52 -35.77
N VAL A 16 12.64 -13.22 -34.47
CA VAL A 16 11.47 -12.53 -33.94
C VAL A 16 11.94 -11.15 -33.51
N SER A 17 11.64 -10.18 -34.37
CA SER A 17 11.87 -8.75 -34.15
C SER A 17 11.21 -8.31 -32.85
N LEU A 18 12.00 -7.90 -31.86
CA LEU A 18 11.54 -7.20 -30.65
C LEU A 18 11.12 -5.77 -31.02
N ALA A 19 9.94 -5.62 -31.60
CA ALA A 19 9.28 -4.35 -31.84
C ALA A 19 8.10 -4.18 -30.86
N VAL A 20 8.38 -4.16 -29.55
CA VAL A 20 7.47 -3.61 -28.54
C VAL A 20 8.31 -2.99 -27.43
N ILE A 21 8.94 -1.84 -27.71
CA ILE A 21 9.17 -0.86 -26.65
C ILE A 21 8.04 0.15 -26.85
N ALA A 22 6.89 -0.20 -26.28
CA ALA A 22 5.82 0.75 -26.09
C ALA A 22 6.43 1.95 -25.36
N ALA A 23 6.23 3.13 -25.94
CA ALA A 23 6.58 4.40 -25.32
C ALA A 23 5.92 4.45 -23.94
N ALA A 24 6.68 4.15 -22.89
CA ALA A 24 6.34 4.48 -21.53
C ALA A 24 6.49 6.00 -21.41
N LEU A 25 5.47 6.71 -21.89
CA LEU A 25 5.24 8.10 -21.53
C LEU A 25 5.17 8.12 -20.00
N ILE A 26 6.21 8.67 -19.39
CA ILE A 26 6.28 8.96 -17.96
C ILE A 26 5.24 10.05 -17.71
N ALA A 27 3.98 9.64 -17.56
CA ALA A 27 3.04 10.40 -16.76
C ALA A 27 3.54 10.21 -15.33
N THR A 28 4.12 11.24 -14.75
CA THR A 28 4.32 11.30 -13.30
C THR A 28 2.93 11.32 -12.66
N ALA A 29 2.33 10.14 -12.49
CA ALA A 29 1.13 9.99 -11.69
C ALA A 29 1.50 10.48 -10.29
N CYS A 30 0.65 11.36 -9.77
CA CYS A 30 0.70 11.88 -8.42
C CYS A 30 0.53 10.65 -7.50
N GLN A 31 1.60 10.26 -6.81
CA GLN A 31 1.61 9.06 -5.96
C GLN A 31 1.93 9.45 -4.52
N ALA A 32 1.18 8.88 -3.59
CA ALA A 32 1.59 8.89 -2.20
C ALA A 32 2.15 7.52 -1.82
N THR A 33 3.20 7.51 -1.03
CA THR A 33 3.82 6.28 -0.53
C THR A 33 4.16 6.47 0.91
N GLY A 34 4.02 5.43 1.72
CA GLY A 34 4.47 5.46 3.09
C GLY A 34 5.00 4.12 3.52
N MET A 35 6.08 4.13 4.30
CA MET A 35 6.65 2.92 4.87
C MET A 35 7.39 3.24 6.15
N GLY A 36 7.21 2.40 7.15
CA GLY A 36 7.78 2.63 8.46
C GLY A 36 7.15 1.77 9.53
N TRP A 37 7.25 2.24 10.76
CA TRP A 37 6.62 1.62 11.91
C TRP A 37 6.16 2.68 12.91
N ILE A 38 5.14 2.32 13.68
CA ILE A 38 4.69 3.01 14.89
C ILE A 38 4.81 2.04 16.08
N PRO A 39 4.79 2.52 17.33
CA PRO A 39 4.63 1.61 18.47
C PRO A 39 3.43 0.66 18.27
N SER A 40 3.58 -0.59 18.68
CA SER A 40 2.47 -1.54 18.73
C SER A 40 1.37 -1.01 19.66
N ALA A 41 0.12 -1.41 19.42
CA ALA A 41 -0.97 -1.15 20.35
C ALA A 41 -0.88 -2.04 21.62
N SER A 42 0.09 -2.95 21.68
CA SER A 42 0.33 -3.81 22.83
C SER A 42 0.73 -3.01 24.08
N LEU A 43 -0.05 -3.16 25.16
CA LEU A 43 0.26 -2.58 26.46
C LEU A 43 1.26 -3.41 27.27
N THR A 44 1.54 -4.65 26.85
CA THR A 44 2.41 -5.59 27.57
C THR A 44 3.81 -5.67 26.99
N ASP A 45 4.02 -5.18 25.77
CA ASP A 45 5.33 -5.06 25.13
C ASP A 45 5.51 -3.65 24.56
N PRO A 46 6.01 -2.70 25.37
CA PRO A 46 6.20 -1.31 24.94
C PRO A 46 7.33 -1.14 23.91
N SER A 47 8.11 -2.20 23.65
CA SER A 47 9.18 -2.19 22.64
C SER A 47 8.71 -2.72 21.29
N ALA A 48 7.54 -3.38 21.25
CA ALA A 48 6.95 -3.91 20.05
C ALA A 48 6.59 -2.80 19.07
N LYS A 49 6.69 -3.15 17.78
CA LYS A 49 6.45 -2.24 16.67
C LYS A 49 5.35 -2.81 15.80
N ALA A 50 4.48 -1.94 15.32
CA ALA A 50 3.60 -2.23 14.22
C ALA A 50 4.15 -1.59 12.95
N SER A 51 4.46 -2.40 11.95
CA SER A 51 5.04 -1.94 10.68
C SER A 51 3.97 -1.79 9.61
N PHE A 52 4.21 -0.88 8.68
CA PHE A 52 3.29 -0.62 7.58
C PHE A 52 4.05 -0.26 6.30
N GLY A 53 3.39 -0.47 5.17
CA GLY A 53 3.83 -0.04 3.86
C GLY A 53 2.64 0.17 2.93
N PHE A 54 2.63 1.23 2.14
CA PHE A 54 1.54 1.46 1.19
C PHE A 54 1.97 2.29 -0.02
N VAL A 55 1.15 2.16 -1.07
CA VAL A 55 1.13 3.01 -2.25
C VAL A 55 -0.28 3.54 -2.46
N TYR A 56 -0.38 4.75 -2.98
CA TYR A 56 -1.62 5.40 -3.35
C TYR A 56 -1.43 6.08 -4.71
N ASP A 57 -2.37 5.83 -5.61
CA ASP A 57 -2.46 6.49 -6.91
C ASP A 57 -3.57 7.54 -6.85
N ASP A 58 -3.20 8.82 -6.98
CA ASP A 58 -4.13 9.93 -6.90
C ASP A 58 -5.08 10.00 -8.11
N ALA A 59 -4.65 9.53 -9.29
CA ALA A 59 -5.47 9.57 -10.49
C ALA A 59 -6.69 8.66 -10.36
N THR A 60 -6.53 7.52 -9.67
CA THR A 60 -7.60 6.55 -9.43
C THR A 60 -8.08 6.54 -7.98
N GLN A 61 -7.51 7.41 -7.14
CA GLN A 61 -7.72 7.46 -5.69
C GLN A 61 -7.51 6.10 -5.00
N THR A 62 -6.70 5.23 -5.60
CA THR A 62 -6.60 3.83 -5.19
C THR A 62 -5.45 3.64 -4.22
N PHE A 63 -5.74 3.00 -3.09
CA PHE A 63 -4.80 2.61 -2.06
C PHE A 63 -4.54 1.11 -2.08
N SER A 64 -3.29 0.73 -1.84
CA SER A 64 -2.88 -0.64 -1.54
C SER A 64 -1.77 -0.61 -0.49
N GLY A 65 -1.92 -1.37 0.59
CA GLY A 65 -0.92 -1.42 1.66
C GLY A 65 -0.96 -2.70 2.49
N SER A 66 0.01 -2.82 3.39
CA SER A 66 0.09 -3.87 4.40
C SER A 66 0.36 -3.29 5.77
N TYR A 67 -0.07 -4.02 6.80
CA TYR A 67 0.10 -3.67 8.19
C TYR A 67 0.36 -4.92 9.03
N HIS A 68 1.35 -4.83 9.92
CA HIS A 68 1.80 -5.96 10.73
C HIS A 68 2.07 -5.50 12.16
N ASP A 69 1.22 -5.93 13.10
CA ASP A 69 1.41 -5.80 14.54
C ASP A 69 1.49 -7.20 15.18
N HIS A 70 2.69 -7.79 15.11
CA HIS A 70 2.92 -9.17 15.53
C HIS A 70 2.69 -9.39 17.02
N ALA A 71 2.84 -8.35 17.87
CA ALA A 71 2.61 -8.47 19.30
C ALA A 71 1.13 -8.75 19.63
N LEU A 72 0.21 -8.35 18.74
CA LEU A 72 -1.23 -8.59 18.86
C LEU A 72 -1.77 -9.58 17.82
N GLY A 73 -0.89 -10.14 16.97
CA GLY A 73 -1.25 -11.08 15.92
C GLY A 73 -2.08 -10.45 14.79
N VAL A 74 -2.04 -9.13 14.63
CA VAL A 74 -2.71 -8.42 13.55
C VAL A 74 -1.79 -8.37 12.33
N ASP A 75 -2.27 -8.87 11.21
CA ASP A 75 -1.51 -8.96 9.97
C ASP A 75 -2.48 -8.92 8.80
N PHE A 76 -2.46 -7.86 8.00
CA PHE A 76 -3.38 -7.73 6.88
C PHE A 76 -2.78 -6.98 5.68
N LYS A 77 -3.40 -7.21 4.52
CA LYS A 77 -3.24 -6.37 3.34
C LYS A 77 -4.55 -5.63 3.08
N GLY A 78 -4.47 -4.32 2.93
CA GLY A 78 -5.62 -3.45 2.67
C GLY A 78 -5.59 -2.91 1.26
N THR A 79 -6.76 -2.83 0.63
CA THR A 79 -6.97 -2.16 -0.66
C THR A 79 -8.27 -1.39 -0.65
N GLY A 80 -8.32 -0.25 -1.32
CA GLY A 80 -9.56 0.51 -1.41
C GLY A 80 -9.35 1.89 -2.00
N VAL A 81 -10.29 2.78 -1.72
CA VAL A 81 -10.22 4.18 -2.15
C VAL A 81 -9.91 5.06 -0.94
N LEU A 82 -8.89 5.89 -1.05
CA LEU A 82 -8.65 6.99 -0.12
C LEU A 82 -8.82 8.32 -0.85
N LYS A 83 -9.26 9.35 -0.15
CA LYS A 83 -9.45 10.69 -0.70
C LYS A 83 -8.57 11.69 0.02
N ALA A 84 -7.97 12.58 -0.74
CA ALA A 84 -7.31 13.74 -0.17
C ALA A 84 -8.32 14.62 0.58
N GLY A 85 -7.92 15.11 1.74
CA GLY A 85 -8.70 16.03 2.56
C GLY A 85 -7.81 16.99 3.34
N PRO A 86 -8.38 18.07 3.89
CA PRO A 86 -7.62 18.96 4.76
C PRO A 86 -7.11 18.19 5.99
N PRO A 87 -5.96 18.57 6.55
CA PRO A 87 -5.53 17.99 7.81
C PRO A 87 -6.55 18.24 8.93
N PRO A 88 -6.58 17.39 9.97
CA PRO A 88 -7.40 17.63 11.15
C PRO A 88 -7.18 19.04 11.71
N ALA A 89 -8.24 19.63 12.28
CA ALA A 89 -8.19 20.99 12.80
C ALA A 89 -7.04 21.16 13.81
N GLY A 90 -6.22 22.20 13.62
CA GLY A 90 -5.04 22.47 14.44
C GLY A 90 -3.74 21.82 13.94
N VAL A 91 -3.78 21.07 12.85
CA VAL A 91 -2.60 20.46 12.21
C VAL A 91 -2.29 21.18 10.90
N SER A 92 -1.04 21.65 10.73
CA SER A 92 -0.55 22.19 9.46
C SER A 92 0.09 21.06 8.67
N ALA A 93 -0.50 20.71 7.53
CA ALA A 93 0.04 19.71 6.61
C ALA A 93 0.47 20.41 5.32
N LYS A 94 1.72 20.22 4.92
CA LYS A 94 2.19 20.67 3.60
C LYS A 94 1.96 19.61 2.54
N GLY A 95 2.11 18.31 2.87
CA GLY A 95 1.85 17.20 1.95
C GLY A 95 0.37 16.79 1.89
N GLY A 96 -0.36 16.98 2.99
CA GLY A 96 -1.81 16.75 3.07
C GLY A 96 -2.15 15.40 3.72
N CYS A 97 -3.44 15.09 3.77
CA CYS A 97 -3.93 13.86 4.38
C CYS A 97 -4.83 13.06 3.43
N LEU A 98 -4.75 11.75 3.51
CA LEU A 98 -5.64 10.80 2.83
C LEU A 98 -6.54 10.11 3.86
N PHE A 99 -7.82 9.99 3.52
CA PHE A 99 -8.86 9.40 4.37
C PHE A 99 -9.70 8.39 3.59
N GLY A 100 -10.14 7.33 4.24
CA GLY A 100 -11.13 6.44 3.66
C GLY A 100 -11.29 5.15 4.44
N ASP A 101 -12.17 4.29 3.93
CA ASP A 101 -12.55 3.04 4.56
C ASP A 101 -12.19 1.84 3.66
N PRO A 102 -10.89 1.52 3.48
CA PRO A 102 -10.48 0.42 2.63
C PRO A 102 -10.84 -0.93 3.27
N ASP A 103 -11.05 -1.94 2.43
CA ASP A 103 -11.18 -3.32 2.88
C ASP A 103 -9.81 -3.94 3.07
N TYR A 104 -9.74 -4.99 3.89
CA TYR A 104 -8.54 -5.77 4.12
C TYR A 104 -8.79 -7.28 4.09
N GLU A 105 -7.73 -8.03 3.78
CA GLU A 105 -7.66 -9.48 3.91
C GLU A 105 -6.61 -9.83 4.97
N SER A 106 -7.00 -10.63 5.96
CA SER A 106 -6.08 -11.16 6.95
C SER A 106 -5.00 -12.02 6.30
N GLN A 107 -3.75 -11.80 6.68
CA GLN A 107 -2.61 -12.66 6.33
C GLN A 107 -2.25 -13.63 7.46
N ASN A 108 -2.90 -13.52 8.63
CA ASN A 108 -2.70 -14.44 9.74
C ASN A 108 -3.58 -15.68 9.57
N ALA A 109 -2.97 -16.84 9.29
CA ALA A 109 -3.67 -18.11 9.14
C ALA A 109 -4.47 -18.54 10.38
N ALA A 110 -4.12 -18.06 11.58
CA ALA A 110 -4.88 -18.33 12.80
C ALA A 110 -6.14 -17.48 12.96
N ARG A 111 -6.28 -16.40 12.15
CA ARG A 111 -7.42 -15.48 12.15
C ARG A 111 -7.81 -15.13 10.71
N PRO A 112 -8.25 -16.10 9.89
CA PRO A 112 -8.56 -15.87 8.48
C PRO A 112 -9.81 -15.00 8.31
N GLY A 113 -9.93 -14.39 7.13
CA GLY A 113 -11.10 -13.61 6.72
C GLY A 113 -10.75 -12.17 6.35
N SER A 114 -11.79 -11.45 5.93
CA SER A 114 -11.72 -10.05 5.53
C SER A 114 -12.48 -9.13 6.48
N GLY A 115 -12.23 -7.84 6.36
CA GLY A 115 -12.98 -6.80 7.05
C GLY A 115 -12.70 -5.43 6.44
N SER A 116 -13.11 -4.39 7.14
CA SER A 116 -12.94 -3.00 6.70
C SER A 116 -12.18 -2.19 7.76
N LEU A 117 -11.48 -1.18 7.30
CA LEU A 117 -10.75 -0.21 8.10
C LEU A 117 -11.45 1.14 8.05
N SER A 118 -11.11 2.02 8.98
CA SER A 118 -11.09 3.46 8.76
C SER A 118 -9.65 3.91 8.88
N LEU A 119 -9.11 4.50 7.82
CA LEU A 119 -7.69 4.80 7.65
C LEU A 119 -7.50 6.30 7.45
N THR A 120 -6.55 6.86 8.20
CA THR A 120 -6.03 8.21 7.99
C THR A 120 -4.52 8.14 7.89
N VAL A 121 -3.95 8.74 6.84
CA VAL A 121 -2.51 8.94 6.69
C VAL A 121 -2.25 10.40 6.32
N CYS A 122 -1.29 11.03 6.98
CA CYS A 122 -0.97 12.43 6.78
C CYS A 122 0.53 12.61 6.59
N ASP A 123 0.90 13.28 5.50
CA ASP A 123 2.21 13.88 5.28
C ASP A 123 2.17 15.29 5.88
N LEU A 124 2.82 15.43 7.03
CA LEU A 124 2.85 16.66 7.81
C LEU A 124 4.19 17.39 7.67
N ASP A 125 4.99 17.08 6.64
CA ASP A 125 6.31 17.68 6.42
C ASP A 125 6.23 19.20 6.19
N GLY A 126 6.30 19.97 7.28
CA GLY A 126 6.30 21.43 7.25
C GLY A 126 6.14 22.08 8.63
N PHE A 127 7.01 23.04 8.95
CA PHE A 127 6.95 23.88 10.17
C PHE A 127 6.68 23.12 11.49
N GLY A 128 7.33 21.97 11.69
CA GLY A 128 7.29 21.24 12.97
C GLY A 128 6.21 20.16 13.10
N GLY A 129 5.48 19.85 12.03
CA GLY A 129 4.62 18.66 11.95
C GLY A 129 5.43 17.38 11.76
N VAL A 130 4.95 16.28 12.32
CA VAL A 130 5.47 14.92 12.13
C VAL A 130 4.38 14.10 11.48
N ASP A 131 4.72 13.26 10.50
CA ASP A 131 3.74 12.40 9.82
C ASP A 131 2.87 11.62 10.81
N PHE A 132 1.67 11.27 10.36
CA PHE A 132 0.70 10.60 11.21
C PHE A 132 -0.04 9.50 10.47
N ILE A 133 -0.22 8.37 11.15
CA ILE A 133 -1.08 7.28 10.72
C ILE A 133 -2.06 6.92 11.83
N LEU A 134 -3.31 6.66 11.46
CA LEU A 134 -4.36 6.13 12.32
C LEU A 134 -5.09 5.00 11.59
N ILE A 135 -5.21 3.86 12.27
CA ILE A 135 -5.89 2.67 11.80
C ILE A 135 -6.95 2.30 12.84
N ASN A 136 -8.19 2.21 12.39
CA ASN A 136 -9.30 1.69 13.18
C ASN A 136 -9.95 0.53 12.41
N VAL A 137 -9.92 -0.69 12.95
CA VAL A 137 -10.58 -1.83 12.30
C VAL A 137 -12.05 -1.86 12.69
N THR A 138 -12.93 -1.71 11.71
CA THR A 138 -14.38 -1.56 11.94
C THR A 138 -15.17 -2.85 11.75
N SER A 139 -14.56 -3.88 11.15
CA SER A 139 -15.18 -5.21 10.97
C SER A 139 -14.15 -6.33 10.77
N GLY A 140 -14.60 -7.58 10.76
CA GLY A 140 -13.79 -8.75 10.45
C GLY A 140 -13.00 -9.31 11.63
N PRO A 141 -11.98 -10.17 11.38
CA PRO A 141 -11.27 -10.91 12.43
C PRO A 141 -10.43 -10.05 13.40
N TYR A 142 -10.19 -8.79 13.06
CA TYR A 142 -9.45 -7.82 13.89
C TYR A 142 -10.33 -6.69 14.42
N MET A 143 -11.66 -6.85 14.44
CA MET A 143 -12.59 -5.84 14.98
C MET A 143 -12.15 -5.38 16.38
N ASP A 144 -12.35 -4.09 16.67
CA ASP A 144 -11.92 -3.38 17.87
C ASP A 144 -10.40 -3.12 17.97
N TYR A 145 -9.61 -3.52 16.97
CA TYR A 145 -8.22 -3.10 16.87
C TYR A 145 -8.12 -1.62 16.48
N PHE A 146 -7.37 -0.86 17.27
CA PHE A 146 -7.06 0.54 17.02
C PHE A 146 -5.57 0.77 17.25
N ASN A 147 -4.91 1.47 16.34
CA ASN A 147 -3.56 1.96 16.56
C ASN A 147 -3.33 3.29 15.82
N SER A 148 -2.51 4.16 16.41
CA SER A 148 -2.13 5.43 15.81
C SER A 148 -0.76 5.85 16.30
N GLY A 149 -0.02 6.58 15.47
CA GLY A 149 1.25 7.11 15.89
C GLY A 149 1.98 7.90 14.83
N VAL A 150 3.13 8.39 15.25
CA VAL A 150 4.10 9.06 14.39
C VAL A 150 5.03 7.99 13.80
N PRO A 151 5.07 7.82 12.48
CA PRO A 151 5.99 6.87 11.86
C PRO A 151 7.44 7.20 12.15
N SER A 152 8.25 6.17 12.40
CA SER A 152 9.72 6.28 12.33
C SER A 152 10.24 6.25 10.89
N GLY A 153 9.38 5.95 9.91
CA GLY A 153 9.66 6.10 8.48
C GLY A 153 8.97 7.34 7.91
N ASN A 154 8.79 7.41 6.60
CA ASN A 154 8.18 8.56 5.94
C ASN A 154 6.82 8.23 5.34
N ILE A 155 5.91 9.20 5.36
CA ILE A 155 4.72 9.27 4.53
C ILE A 155 4.93 10.45 3.59
N THR A 156 5.02 10.17 2.30
CA THR A 156 5.09 11.22 1.28
C THR A 156 3.78 11.25 0.54
N VAL A 157 3.04 12.33 0.67
CA VAL A 157 1.89 12.66 -0.16
C VAL A 157 2.35 13.73 -1.12
N THR A 158 2.78 13.33 -2.32
CA THR A 158 2.92 14.32 -3.39
C THR A 158 1.51 14.69 -3.81
N SER A 159 1.06 15.90 -3.48
CA SER A 159 -0.11 16.54 -4.09
C SER A 159 0.35 17.84 -4.75
N ARG A 160 -0.33 18.26 -5.83
CA ARG A 160 0.03 19.45 -6.61
C ARG A 160 -0.26 20.75 -5.87
#